data_AF-A0A0Q8D079-F1
#
_entry.id   AF-A0A0Q8D079-F1
#
_cell.length_a   1.000
_cell.length_b   1.000
_cell.length_c   1.000
_cell.angle_alpha   90.00
_cell.angle_beta   90.00
_cell.angle_gamma   90.00
#
_symmetry.space_group_name_H-M   'P 1'
#
loop_
_entity.id
_entity.type
_entity.pdbx_description
1 polymer ?
#
loop_
_entity_poly.entity_id
_entity_poly.type
_entity_poly.pdbx_seq_one_letter_code
_entity_poly.pdbx_strand_id
1 'polypeptide(L)'
;MNAVALPPALQDFERRVAAVDWDAYERPQWSDAAQVRAALADALHAHDRTSSERAYHAVLYAVGNNHAGTYHAIALAVLPFLGELMRHGQGWARSTALEAFFDLALSFEPDRDQQALAPELARQARALRPVLEAIAAQGGADAVTAHEALLALEPGAD
;
A
#
# COMPACT_ATOMS: atom_id res chain seq x y z
N MET A 1 26.59 9.18 -0.84
CA MET A 1 25.31 9.42 -0.14
C MET A 1 25.33 8.60 1.13
N ASN A 2 25.17 9.21 2.30
CA ASN A 2 25.04 8.46 3.55
C ASN A 2 23.66 7.80 3.58
N ALA A 3 23.61 6.48 3.79
CA ALA A 3 22.35 5.79 4.01
C ALA A 3 21.67 6.41 5.24
N VAL A 4 20.49 7.02 5.05
CA VAL A 4 19.67 7.48 6.16
C VAL A 4 19.18 6.23 6.88
N ALA A 5 19.46 6.13 8.18
CA ALA A 5 19.03 4.99 8.97
C ALA A 5 17.49 4.91 8.99
N LEU A 6 16.94 3.70 8.83
CA LEU A 6 15.50 3.49 8.90
C LEU A 6 14.96 3.89 10.28
N PRO A 7 13.76 4.48 10.35
CA PRO A 7 13.06 4.73 11.60
C PRO A 7 12.96 3.44 12.45
N PRO A 8 13.02 3.51 13.79
CA PRO A 8 12.94 2.33 14.66
C PRO A 8 11.76 1.40 14.36
N ALA A 9 10.60 1.97 14.02
CA ALA A 9 9.39 1.21 13.67
C ALA A 9 9.53 0.37 12.39
N LEU A 10 10.48 0.70 11.51
CA LEU A 10 10.71 0.03 10.22
C LEU A 10 11.97 -0.85 10.19
N GLN A 11 12.77 -0.90 11.25
CA GLN A 11 14.02 -1.68 11.29
C GLN A 11 13.79 -3.19 11.06
N ASP A 12 12.64 -3.70 11.52
CA ASP A 12 12.23 -5.10 11.37
C ASP A 12 11.19 -5.32 10.27
N PHE A 13 10.94 -4.32 9.42
CA PHE A 13 9.86 -4.37 8.42
C PHE A 13 10.02 -5.56 7.48
N GLU A 14 11.18 -5.69 6.83
CA GLU A 14 11.45 -6.79 5.89
C GLU A 14 11.39 -8.16 6.56
N ARG A 15 11.82 -8.27 7.82
CA ARG A 15 11.71 -9.50 8.61
C ARG A 15 10.26 -9.90 8.85
N ARG A 16 9.38 -8.93 9.14
CA ARG A 16 7.94 -9.18 9.32
C ARG A 16 7.25 -9.51 8.00
N VAL A 17 7.61 -8.82 6.91
CA VAL A 17 7.17 -9.14 5.55
C VAL A 17 7.59 -10.57 5.16
N ALA A 18 8.81 -11.00 5.51
CA ALA A 18 9.28 -12.35 5.25
C ALA A 18 8.58 -13.44 6.07
N ALA A 19 8.02 -13.08 7.24
CA ALA A 19 7.37 -14.02 8.14
C ALA A 19 5.90 -14.31 7.79
N VAL A 20 5.30 -13.55 6.88
CA VAL A 20 3.93 -13.78 6.41
C VAL A 20 3.88 -15.03 5.53
N ASP A 21 2.88 -15.88 5.77
CA ASP A 21 2.53 -16.97 4.87
C ASP A 21 1.76 -16.43 3.65
N TRP A 22 2.51 -15.96 2.66
CA TRP A 22 1.94 -15.36 1.44
C TRP A 22 1.23 -16.37 0.54
N ASP A 23 1.43 -17.67 0.75
CA ASP A 23 0.78 -18.73 -0.03
C ASP A 23 -0.63 -19.06 0.52
N ALA A 24 -0.97 -18.56 1.72
CA ALA A 24 -2.32 -18.64 2.27
C ALA A 24 -3.33 -17.68 1.61
N TYR A 25 -2.88 -16.78 0.73
CA TYR A 25 -3.71 -15.80 0.04
C TYR A 25 -3.76 -16.11 -1.45
N GLU A 26 -4.93 -15.96 -2.06
CA GLU A 26 -5.06 -16.03 -3.51
C GLU A 26 -4.32 -14.83 -4.15
N ARG A 27 -3.58 -15.13 -5.22
CA ARG A 27 -2.69 -14.20 -5.93
C ARG A 27 -2.98 -14.19 -7.42
N PRO A 28 -2.57 -13.13 -8.13
CA PRO A 28 -2.49 -13.20 -9.57
C PRO A 28 -1.56 -14.34 -10.02
N GLN A 29 -1.92 -15.04 -11.11
CA GLN A 29 -1.12 -16.16 -11.65
C GLN A 29 0.30 -15.78 -12.10
N TRP A 30 0.56 -14.48 -12.29
CA TRP A 30 1.85 -13.91 -12.69
C TRP A 30 2.68 -13.40 -11.50
N SER A 31 2.18 -13.55 -10.27
CA SER A 31 2.85 -13.11 -9.06
C SER A 31 3.06 -14.25 -8.06
N ASP A 32 4.24 -14.27 -7.44
CA ASP A 32 4.59 -15.16 -6.35
C ASP A 32 4.91 -14.41 -5.04
N ALA A 33 5.11 -15.17 -3.96
CA ALA A 33 5.48 -14.63 -2.65
C ALA A 33 6.78 -13.81 -2.69
N ALA A 34 7.74 -14.17 -3.55
CA ALA A 34 9.01 -13.45 -3.63
C ALA A 34 8.83 -12.06 -4.25
N GLN A 35 7.98 -11.94 -5.27
CA GLN A 35 7.64 -10.67 -5.90
C GLN A 35 6.91 -9.73 -4.93
N VAL A 36 6.00 -10.25 -4.10
CA VAL A 36 5.31 -9.44 -3.07
C VAL A 36 6.30 -8.90 -2.03
N ARG A 37 7.20 -9.76 -1.54
CA ARG A 37 8.26 -9.35 -0.60
C ARG A 37 9.18 -8.30 -1.22
N ALA A 38 9.60 -8.51 -2.47
CA ALA A 38 10.46 -7.58 -3.19
C ALA A 38 9.77 -6.24 -3.43
N ALA A 39 8.49 -6.22 -3.81
CA ALA A 39 7.74 -4.99 -4.01
C ALA A 39 7.61 -4.15 -2.73
N LEU A 40 7.35 -4.79 -1.58
CA LEU A 40 7.30 -4.11 -0.29
C LEU A 40 8.67 -3.60 0.17
N ALA A 41 9.74 -4.34 -0.11
CA ALA A 41 11.11 -3.88 0.15
C ALA A 41 11.49 -2.69 -0.76
N ASP A 42 11.14 -2.75 -2.05
CA ASP A 42 11.35 -1.65 -2.99
C ASP A 42 10.60 -0.39 -2.55
N ALA A 43 9.37 -0.52 -2.02
CA ALA A 43 8.62 0.60 -1.47
C ALA A 43 9.27 1.19 -0.21
N LEU A 44 9.80 0.34 0.69
CA LEU A 44 10.57 0.78 1.86
C LEU A 44 11.82 1.58 1.47
N HIS A 45 12.52 1.15 0.41
CA HIS A 45 13.80 1.73 -0.02
C HIS A 45 13.69 2.77 -1.14
N ALA A 46 12.46 3.17 -1.51
CA ALA A 46 12.25 4.24 -2.46
C ALA A 46 12.86 5.55 -1.92
N HIS A 47 13.71 6.18 -2.71
CA HIS A 47 14.50 7.35 -2.30
C HIS A 47 14.58 8.43 -3.37
N ASP A 48 14.00 8.18 -4.54
CA ASP A 48 13.83 9.13 -5.62
C ASP A 48 12.54 8.81 -6.40
N ARG A 49 12.20 9.67 -7.36
CA ARG A 49 11.01 9.52 -8.19
C ARG A 49 11.00 8.18 -8.94
N THR A 50 12.12 7.82 -9.55
CA THR A 50 12.24 6.61 -10.37
C THR A 50 12.05 5.33 -9.56
N SER A 51 12.67 5.26 -8.38
CA SER A 51 12.51 4.13 -7.45
C SER A 51 11.09 4.08 -6.87
N SER A 52 10.49 5.23 -6.57
CA SER A 52 9.08 5.32 -6.13
C SER A 52 8.11 4.81 -7.19
N GLU A 53 8.20 5.30 -8.43
CA GLU A 53 7.32 4.89 -9.53
C GLU A 53 7.45 3.38 -9.80
N ARG A 54 8.69 2.85 -9.79
CA ARG A 54 8.94 1.41 -9.94
C ARG A 54 8.31 0.61 -8.80
N ALA A 55 8.53 1.02 -7.54
CA ALA A 55 8.03 0.32 -6.37
C ALA A 55 6.49 0.34 -6.31
N TYR A 56 5.88 1.48 -6.61
CA TYR A 56 4.42 1.62 -6.73
C TYR A 56 3.84 0.63 -7.73
N HIS A 57 4.38 0.58 -8.96
CA HIS A 57 3.91 -0.38 -9.96
C HIS A 57 4.18 -1.84 -9.56
N ALA A 58 5.31 -2.11 -8.91
CA ALA A 58 5.63 -3.45 -8.42
C ALA A 58 4.63 -3.93 -7.36
N VAL A 59 4.22 -3.04 -6.43
CA VAL A 59 3.19 -3.36 -5.43
C VAL A 59 1.87 -3.69 -6.10
N LEU A 60 1.36 -2.81 -6.98
CA LEU A 60 0.07 -3.01 -7.64
C LEU A 60 0.06 -4.27 -8.53
N TYR A 61 1.16 -4.54 -9.23
CA TYR A 61 1.30 -5.73 -10.06
C TYR A 61 1.38 -7.03 -9.23
N ALA A 62 1.98 -6.99 -8.05
CA ALA A 62 2.12 -8.16 -7.18
C ALA A 62 0.79 -8.59 -6.54
N VAL A 63 -0.13 -7.65 -6.32
CA VAL A 63 -1.40 -7.92 -5.63
C VAL A 63 -2.63 -7.88 -6.53
N GLY A 64 -2.45 -7.51 -7.80
CA GLY A 64 -3.56 -7.13 -8.66
C GLY A 64 -3.20 -7.07 -10.14
N ASN A 65 -4.18 -6.65 -10.93
CA ASN A 65 -3.98 -6.24 -12.31
C ASN A 65 -3.98 -4.71 -12.38
N ASN A 66 -2.78 -4.14 -12.28
CA ASN A 66 -2.58 -2.68 -12.36
C ASN A 66 -3.20 -2.04 -13.62
N HIS A 67 -3.30 -2.78 -14.73
CA HIS A 67 -3.91 -2.26 -15.95
C HIS A 67 -5.44 -2.31 -15.95
N ALA A 68 -6.02 -3.29 -15.27
CA ALA A 68 -7.48 -3.45 -15.19
C ALA A 68 -8.09 -2.73 -13.99
N GLY A 69 -7.26 -2.21 -13.07
CA GLY A 69 -7.73 -1.62 -11.83
C GLY A 69 -8.36 -2.64 -10.89
N THR A 70 -7.81 -3.87 -10.85
CA THR A 70 -8.32 -4.93 -9.96
C THR A 70 -7.30 -5.45 -8.98
N TYR A 71 -7.75 -5.94 -7.82
CA TYR A 71 -6.92 -6.59 -6.80
C TYR A 71 -7.40 -8.00 -6.45
N HIS A 72 -6.47 -8.82 -5.93
CA HIS A 72 -6.75 -10.15 -5.39
C HIS A 72 -6.67 -10.18 -3.85
N ALA A 73 -7.03 -11.32 -3.24
CA ALA A 73 -7.05 -11.55 -1.80
C ALA A 73 -5.75 -11.16 -1.08
N ILE A 74 -4.59 -11.32 -1.73
CA ILE A 74 -3.31 -10.90 -1.18
C ILE A 74 -3.21 -9.40 -0.87
N ALA A 75 -4.01 -8.55 -1.51
CA ALA A 75 -4.08 -7.12 -1.18
C ALA A 75 -4.49 -6.89 0.29
N LEU A 76 -5.32 -7.76 0.87
CA LEU A 76 -5.70 -7.71 2.29
C LEU A 76 -4.51 -7.95 3.22
N ALA A 77 -3.52 -8.73 2.79
CA ALA A 77 -2.30 -8.98 3.56
C ALA A 77 -1.26 -7.86 3.39
N VAL A 78 -1.30 -7.16 2.25
CA VAL A 78 -0.36 -6.07 1.93
C VAL A 78 -0.78 -4.74 2.56
N LEU A 79 -2.08 -4.46 2.67
CA LEU A 79 -2.59 -3.17 3.16
C LEU A 79 -2.03 -2.74 4.53
N PRO A 80 -1.88 -3.63 5.54
CA PRO A 80 -1.28 -3.27 6.82
C PRO A 80 0.16 -2.76 6.70
N PHE A 81 0.96 -3.35 5.80
CA PHE A 81 2.34 -2.92 5.57
C PHE A 81 2.42 -1.57 4.87
N LEU A 82 1.52 -1.31 3.91
CA LEU A 82 1.38 0.04 3.32
C LEU A 82 1.02 1.06 4.40
N GLY A 83 0.08 0.73 5.29
CA GLY A 83 -0.29 1.59 6.42
C GLY A 83 0.87 1.92 7.37
N GLU A 84 1.80 0.98 7.56
CA GLU A 84 3.02 1.24 8.34
C GLU A 84 4.01 2.15 7.61
N LEU A 85 4.22 1.95 6.31
CA LEU A 85 5.06 2.82 5.49
C LEU A 85 4.46 4.24 5.40
N MET A 86 3.14 4.37 5.29
CA MET A 86 2.44 5.65 5.37
C MET A 86 2.69 6.34 6.72
N ARG A 87 2.58 5.58 7.83
CA ARG A 87 2.70 6.13 9.19
C ARG A 87 4.14 6.49 9.57
N HIS A 88 5.10 5.66 9.20
CA HIS A 88 6.47 5.74 9.71
C HIS A 88 7.52 6.03 8.64
N GLY A 89 7.20 5.78 7.37
CA GLY A 89 8.06 6.12 6.24
C GLY A 89 8.25 7.62 6.09
N GLN A 90 9.23 8.01 5.29
CA GLN A 90 9.57 9.41 5.02
C GLN A 90 9.88 9.59 3.55
N GLY A 91 9.58 10.78 3.01
CA GLY A 91 9.82 11.11 1.61
C GLY A 91 9.19 10.08 0.68
N TRP A 92 9.98 9.61 -0.29
CA TRP A 92 9.53 8.71 -1.35
C TRP A 92 8.90 7.41 -0.83
N ALA A 93 9.42 6.77 0.22
CA ALA A 93 8.80 5.56 0.77
C ALA A 93 7.37 5.78 1.28
N ARG A 94 7.09 6.95 1.90
CA ARG A 94 5.75 7.31 2.33
C ARG A 94 4.85 7.60 1.14
N SER A 95 5.33 8.41 0.20
CA SER A 95 4.58 8.76 -1.02
C SER A 95 4.22 7.50 -1.81
N THR A 96 5.17 6.60 -2.04
CA THR A 96 4.93 5.31 -2.72
C THR A 96 3.82 4.51 -2.04
N ALA A 97 3.86 4.39 -0.71
CA ALA A 97 2.86 3.63 0.03
C ALA A 97 1.48 4.29 0.00
N LEU A 98 1.42 5.63 0.05
CA LEU A 98 0.17 6.39 0.00
C LEU A 98 -0.49 6.28 -1.38
N GLU A 99 0.27 6.41 -2.47
CA GLU A 99 -0.24 6.26 -3.84
C GLU A 99 -0.73 4.82 -4.08
N ALA A 100 0.05 3.81 -3.68
CA ALA A 100 -0.37 2.41 -3.80
C ALA A 100 -1.62 2.10 -2.95
N PHE A 101 -1.71 2.67 -1.74
CA PHE A 101 -2.90 2.57 -0.90
C PHE A 101 -4.12 3.21 -1.59
N PHE A 102 -3.96 4.41 -2.15
CA PHE A 102 -5.04 5.14 -2.81
C PHE A 102 -5.64 4.29 -3.92
N ASP A 103 -4.81 3.77 -4.82
CA ASP A 103 -5.32 2.96 -5.91
C ASP A 103 -5.94 1.65 -5.42
N LEU A 104 -5.26 0.89 -4.57
CA LEU A 104 -5.78 -0.40 -4.11
C LEU A 104 -7.08 -0.28 -3.35
N ALA A 105 -7.18 0.69 -2.43
CA ALA A 105 -8.28 0.76 -1.49
C ALA A 105 -9.45 1.63 -1.95
N LEU A 106 -9.22 2.58 -2.87
CA LEU A 106 -10.18 3.63 -3.21
C LEU A 106 -10.52 3.72 -4.69
N SER A 107 -9.67 3.17 -5.56
CA SER A 107 -9.83 3.23 -7.02
C SER A 107 -10.10 1.85 -7.64
N PHE A 108 -9.41 0.83 -7.16
CA PHE A 108 -9.48 -0.52 -7.69
C PHE A 108 -10.68 -1.29 -7.11
N GLU A 109 -11.12 -2.28 -7.87
CA GLU A 109 -12.17 -3.22 -7.46
C GLU A 109 -11.56 -4.61 -7.20
N PRO A 110 -12.19 -5.50 -6.41
CA PRO A 110 -11.76 -6.89 -6.39
C PRO A 110 -11.83 -7.47 -7.80
N ASP A 111 -11.00 -8.47 -8.08
CA ASP A 111 -11.17 -9.28 -9.28
C ASP A 111 -12.60 -9.90 -9.34
N ARG A 112 -13.08 -10.22 -10.54
CA ARG A 112 -14.48 -10.60 -10.78
C ARG A 112 -14.94 -11.76 -9.89
N ASP A 113 -14.06 -12.72 -9.63
CA ASP A 113 -14.38 -13.90 -8.84
C ASP A 113 -14.15 -13.69 -7.33
N GLN A 114 -13.72 -12.49 -6.92
CA GLN A 114 -13.32 -12.16 -5.55
C GLN A 114 -14.08 -10.95 -4.97
N GLN A 115 -15.27 -10.64 -5.49
CA GLN A 115 -16.09 -9.50 -5.03
C GLN A 115 -16.36 -9.49 -3.52
N ALA A 116 -16.38 -10.67 -2.88
CA ALA A 116 -16.55 -10.81 -1.44
C ALA A 116 -15.43 -10.16 -0.59
N LEU A 117 -14.30 -9.78 -1.19
CA LEU A 117 -13.19 -9.11 -0.49
C LEU A 117 -13.45 -7.62 -0.22
N ALA A 118 -14.30 -6.95 -1.01
CA ALA A 118 -14.48 -5.51 -0.95
C ALA A 118 -14.83 -4.98 0.46
N PRO A 119 -15.76 -5.59 1.22
CA PRO A 119 -16.09 -5.11 2.56
C PRO A 119 -14.91 -5.15 3.53
N GLU A 120 -14.08 -6.19 3.43
CA GLU A 120 -12.91 -6.37 4.30
C GLU A 120 -11.80 -5.38 3.94
N LEU A 121 -11.51 -5.18 2.65
CA LEU A 121 -10.54 -4.16 2.23
C LEU A 121 -11.00 -2.76 2.67
N ALA A 122 -12.28 -2.42 2.44
CA ALA A 122 -12.85 -1.14 2.87
C ALA A 122 -12.79 -0.96 4.39
N ARG A 123 -13.01 -2.02 5.18
CA ARG A 123 -12.87 -1.99 6.63
C ARG A 123 -11.42 -1.68 7.04
N GLN A 124 -10.43 -2.33 6.42
CA GLN A 124 -9.02 -2.06 6.70
C GLN A 124 -8.61 -0.65 6.26
N ALA A 125 -9.07 -0.19 5.11
CA ALA A 125 -8.80 1.16 4.61
C ALA A 125 -9.35 2.24 5.55
N ARG A 126 -10.59 2.09 6.04
CA ARG A 126 -11.16 3.00 7.05
C ARG A 126 -10.37 3.01 8.35
N ALA A 127 -9.79 1.88 8.76
CA ALA A 127 -8.93 1.81 9.94
C ALA A 127 -7.63 2.63 9.80
N LEU A 128 -7.23 2.98 8.57
CA LEU A 128 -6.08 3.85 8.29
C LEU A 128 -6.42 5.35 8.30
N ARG A 129 -7.69 5.74 8.52
CA ARG A 129 -8.10 7.16 8.61
C ARG A 129 -7.20 8.00 9.54
N PRO A 130 -6.85 7.58 10.78
CA PRO A 130 -5.97 8.38 11.63
C PRO A 130 -4.57 8.61 11.05
N VAL A 131 -4.08 7.69 10.22
CA VAL A 131 -2.79 7.84 9.53
C VAL A 131 -2.90 8.89 8.44
N LEU A 132 -3.97 8.84 7.65
CA LEU A 132 -4.24 9.83 6.60
C LEU A 132 -4.43 11.23 7.19
N GLU A 133 -5.18 11.37 8.29
CA GLU A 133 -5.36 12.64 9.01
C GLU A 133 -4.00 13.21 9.46
N ALA A 134 -3.12 12.36 9.99
CA ALA A 134 -1.78 12.78 10.41
C ALA A 134 -0.88 13.20 9.24
N ILE A 135 -1.00 12.57 8.06
CA ILE A 135 -0.27 12.97 6.85
C ILE A 135 -0.81 14.29 6.31
N ALA A 136 -2.13 14.40 6.19
CA ALA A 136 -2.82 15.61 5.73
C ALA A 136 -2.43 16.85 6.56
N ALA A 137 -2.32 16.70 7.88
CA ALA A 137 -1.93 17.78 8.78
C ALA A 137 -0.48 18.28 8.60
N GLN A 138 0.41 17.51 7.96
CA GLN A 138 1.83 17.88 7.76
C GLN A 138 2.03 18.82 6.56
N GLY A 139 1.06 18.92 5.64
CA GLY A 139 1.21 19.65 4.39
C GLY A 139 2.13 18.97 3.36
N GLY A 140 2.39 19.64 2.24
CA GLY A 140 3.21 19.10 1.14
C GLY A 140 2.42 18.22 0.16
N ALA A 141 3.14 17.50 -0.70
CA ALA A 141 2.53 16.67 -1.76
C ALA A 141 1.69 15.53 -1.18
N ASP A 142 2.23 14.76 -0.22
CA ASP A 142 1.52 13.65 0.42
C ASP A 142 0.23 14.10 1.12
N ALA A 143 0.16 15.34 1.61
CA ALA A 143 -1.03 15.85 2.26
C ALA A 143 -2.21 16.00 1.28
N VAL A 144 -1.94 16.32 0.01
CA VAL A 144 -2.97 16.41 -1.04
C VAL A 144 -3.58 15.03 -1.27
N THR A 145 -2.75 14.01 -1.54
CA THR A 145 -3.21 12.64 -1.73
C THR A 145 -3.92 12.10 -0.49
N ALA A 146 -3.45 12.44 0.72
CA ALA A 146 -4.11 12.04 1.96
C ALA A 146 -5.48 12.72 2.15
N HIS A 147 -5.65 13.97 1.75
CA HIS A 147 -6.95 14.65 1.76
C HIS A 147 -7.94 14.01 0.79
N GLU A 148 -7.49 13.70 -0.43
CA GLU A 148 -8.31 12.99 -1.42
C GLU A 148 -8.73 11.62 -0.90
N ALA A 149 -7.80 10.88 -0.28
CA ALA A 149 -8.08 9.60 0.34
C ALA A 149 -9.14 9.70 1.45
N LEU A 150 -9.05 10.73 2.29
CA LEU A 150 -10.02 10.97 3.36
C LEU A 150 -11.43 11.26 2.82
N LEU A 151 -11.53 12.04 1.73
CA LEU A 151 -12.80 12.32 1.05
C LEU A 151 -13.42 11.06 0.46
N ALA A 152 -12.61 10.21 -0.18
CA ALA A 152 -13.07 8.94 -0.76
C ALA A 152 -13.48 7.90 0.30
N LEU A 153 -12.97 8.01 1.53
CA LEU A 153 -13.37 7.14 2.65
C LEU A 153 -14.66 7.59 3.35
N GLU A 154 -15.15 8.81 3.09
CA GLU A 154 -16.45 9.22 3.63
C GLU A 154 -17.55 8.35 3.05
N PRO A 155 -18.53 7.92 3.87
CA PRO A 155 -19.67 7.20 3.33
C PRO A 155 -20.31 8.09 2.26
N GLY A 156 -20.44 7.56 1.04
CA GLY A 156 -21.34 8.14 0.06
C GLY A 156 -22.68 8.36 0.76
N ALA A 157 -23.26 9.55 0.57
CA ALA A 157 -24.63 9.79 0.98
C ALA A 157 -25.52 8.82 0.18
N ASP A 158 -25.75 7.63 0.75
CA ASP A 158 -26.78 6.70 0.32
C ASP A 158 -28.18 7.33 0.51
#